data_AF-A0A920BR78-F1
#
_entry.id   AF-A0A920BR78-F1
#
_cell.length_a   1.000
_cell.length_b   1.000
_cell.length_c   1.000
_cell.angle_alpha   90.00
_cell.angle_beta   90.00
_cell.angle_gamma   90.00
#
_symmetry.space_group_name_H-M   'P 1'
#
loop_
_entity.id
_entity.type
_entity.pdbx_description
1 polymer ?
#
loop_
_entity_poly.entity_id
_entity_poly.type
_entity_poly.pdbx_seq_one_letter_code
_entity_poly.pdbx_strand_id
1 'polypeptide(L)'
;MTITYDDVRKWDDKPVDTAAGDLHGRQYTLIGLQDELDDARRLPDWHGTAGEEARTSLGNTRNNAEVLIAELAAVERALQNAADDVVTLKGRVANNDSLASTYQFHIGGDGAIVDNKPADPPPRSRIEAEDRAEAARYREGIRQQLVQETTAILTTANNIDTTLSRVMQLALDRQIGDNGATTLAGAGKEGDIEAQVVDMEQSLRDAGLLTGPPVAGHYREWLENAVRRGVSVDTIKKIITDHHITPEDFSILDGMEEIREDSDGDGTVKSYFLMPTDISGDDAAKAVQMTYILNAGTDYSGGDFAPTPYSSEELQRIIDRQKDNSFSYDDDVGFVHGNGGRLVTTPNGMMMGLGGNLIQDQFSQRGGTTWGDTFMVNLDDPDDPAQQLREMVTSGRAWYEGDGQPAHPGNLDLDRLLHHEERHSQQWANEGYTKYVTSYIWEQITGGNQTEEDAGLSDGGY
;
A
#
# COMPACT_ATOMS: atom_id res chain seq x y z
N MET A 1 -8.15 16.25 -25.37
CA MET A 1 -9.27 17.14 -25.73
C MET A 1 -9.65 17.86 -24.44
N THR A 2 -9.96 19.16 -24.44
CA THR A 2 -10.34 19.84 -23.18
C THR A 2 -11.84 19.65 -22.96
N ILE A 3 -12.23 18.99 -21.87
CA ILE A 3 -13.63 18.78 -21.50
C ILE A 3 -14.26 20.12 -21.08
N THR A 4 -15.42 20.45 -21.66
CA THR A 4 -16.16 21.68 -21.32
C THR A 4 -17.31 21.39 -20.35
N TYR A 5 -17.83 22.43 -19.69
CA TYR A 5 -18.94 22.27 -18.76
C TYR A 5 -20.23 21.77 -19.45
N ASP A 6 -20.43 22.16 -20.71
CA ASP A 6 -21.52 21.65 -21.54
C ASP A 6 -21.34 20.19 -21.97
N ASP A 7 -20.11 19.69 -22.05
CA ASP A 7 -19.86 18.25 -22.25
C ASP A 7 -20.28 17.49 -21.01
N VAL A 8 -19.85 17.93 -19.82
CA VAL A 8 -20.20 17.31 -18.53
C VAL A 8 -21.71 17.30 -18.31
N ARG A 9 -22.43 18.37 -18.66
CA ARG A 9 -23.91 18.41 -18.58
C ARG A 9 -24.60 17.32 -19.41
N LYS A 10 -23.95 16.83 -20.48
CA LYS A 10 -24.49 15.80 -21.38
C LYS A 10 -24.07 14.39 -20.99
N TRP A 11 -23.18 14.23 -20.02
CA TRP A 11 -22.72 12.91 -19.59
C TRP A 11 -23.88 12.08 -19.04
N ASP A 12 -23.88 10.81 -19.40
CA ASP A 12 -24.88 9.82 -19.00
C ASP A 12 -24.16 8.60 -18.46
N ASP A 13 -24.43 8.27 -17.20
CA ASP A 13 -23.89 7.13 -16.47
C ASP A 13 -24.43 5.80 -17.00
N LYS A 14 -25.69 5.77 -17.45
CA LYS A 14 -26.39 4.51 -17.77
C LYS A 14 -25.73 3.66 -18.85
N PRO A 15 -25.26 4.20 -19.99
CA PRO A 15 -24.59 3.39 -20.99
C PRO A 15 -23.27 2.80 -20.49
N VAL A 16 -22.56 3.53 -19.62
CA VAL A 16 -21.29 3.10 -19.02
C VAL A 16 -21.54 1.97 -18.02
N ASP A 17 -22.51 2.16 -17.13
CA ASP A 17 -22.97 1.16 -16.16
C ASP A 17 -23.46 -0.13 -16.85
N THR A 18 -24.25 0.01 -17.92
CA THR A 18 -24.71 -1.14 -18.72
C THR A 18 -23.53 -1.90 -19.33
N ALA A 19 -22.53 -1.18 -19.86
CA ALA A 19 -21.35 -1.81 -20.43
C ALA A 19 -20.52 -2.56 -19.37
N ALA A 20 -20.41 -2.01 -18.16
CA ALA A 20 -19.79 -2.69 -17.03
C ALA A 20 -20.54 -3.99 -16.69
N GLY A 21 -21.87 -3.93 -16.55
CA GLY A 21 -22.69 -5.12 -16.27
C GLY A 21 -22.57 -6.22 -17.35
N ASP A 22 -22.48 -5.83 -18.62
CA ASP A 22 -22.26 -6.77 -19.73
C ASP A 22 -20.87 -7.43 -19.67
N LEU A 23 -19.83 -6.69 -19.28
CA LEU A 23 -18.48 -7.24 -19.09
C LEU A 23 -18.44 -8.20 -17.90
N HIS A 24 -19.06 -7.83 -16.79
CA HIS A 24 -19.21 -8.69 -15.61
C HIS A 24 -19.83 -10.05 -15.96
N GLY A 25 -20.94 -10.04 -16.72
CA GLY A 25 -21.59 -11.27 -17.15
C GLY A 25 -20.67 -12.17 -18.01
N ARG A 26 -19.82 -11.57 -18.86
CA ARG A 26 -18.83 -12.31 -19.66
C ARG A 26 -17.70 -12.86 -18.80
N GLN A 27 -17.20 -12.06 -17.85
CA GLN A 27 -16.17 -12.46 -16.91
C GLN A 27 -16.63 -13.67 -16.09
N TYR A 28 -17.84 -13.63 -15.50
CA TYR A 28 -18.43 -14.76 -14.78
C TYR A 28 -18.57 -16.01 -15.64
N THR A 29 -18.95 -15.83 -16.91
CA THR A 29 -19.04 -16.96 -17.85
C THR A 29 -17.67 -17.60 -18.08
N LEU A 30 -16.62 -16.80 -18.25
CA LEU A 30 -15.26 -17.31 -18.45
C LEU A 30 -14.69 -17.98 -17.19
N ILE A 31 -14.88 -17.37 -16.02
CA ILE A 31 -14.47 -17.95 -14.73
C ILE A 31 -15.15 -19.32 -14.52
N GLY A 32 -16.43 -19.43 -14.88
CA GLY A 32 -17.18 -20.68 -14.81
C GLY A 32 -16.66 -21.80 -15.71
N LEU A 33 -15.75 -21.53 -16.66
CA LEU A 33 -15.12 -22.53 -17.52
C LEU A 33 -13.79 -23.07 -16.96
N GLN A 34 -13.38 -22.66 -15.76
CA GLN A 34 -12.09 -23.06 -15.19
C GLN A 34 -11.97 -24.58 -15.08
N ASP A 35 -12.98 -25.23 -14.50
CA ASP A 35 -12.97 -26.67 -14.27
C ASP A 35 -12.90 -27.44 -15.60
N GLU A 36 -13.63 -27.00 -16.63
CA GLU A 36 -13.59 -27.59 -17.96
C GLU A 36 -12.21 -27.45 -18.63
N LEU A 37 -11.54 -26.31 -18.45
CA LEU A 37 -10.19 -26.09 -18.98
C LEU A 37 -9.15 -26.97 -18.26
N ASP A 38 -9.26 -27.09 -16.94
CA ASP A 38 -8.37 -27.92 -16.13
C ASP A 38 -8.58 -29.42 -16.41
N ASP A 39 -9.83 -29.87 -16.51
CA ASP A 39 -10.18 -31.24 -16.89
C ASP A 39 -9.72 -31.57 -18.31
N ALA A 40 -9.92 -30.65 -19.27
CA ALA A 40 -9.45 -30.83 -20.64
C ALA A 40 -7.93 -31.01 -20.70
N ARG A 41 -7.16 -30.33 -19.84
CA ARG A 41 -5.70 -30.43 -19.78
C ARG A 41 -5.21 -31.77 -19.22
N ARG A 42 -5.99 -32.46 -18.38
CA ARG A 42 -5.54 -33.70 -17.70
C ARG A 42 -5.18 -34.81 -18.68
N LEU A 43 -5.99 -35.02 -19.72
CA LEU A 43 -5.80 -36.04 -20.79
C LEU A 43 -5.17 -37.36 -20.28
N PRO A 44 -5.79 -38.07 -19.32
CA PRO A 44 -5.12 -39.11 -18.53
C PRO A 44 -4.63 -40.30 -19.35
N ASP A 45 -5.34 -40.66 -20.42
CA ASP A 45 -5.05 -41.84 -21.24
C ASP A 45 -4.26 -41.52 -22.53
N TRP A 46 -3.95 -40.23 -22.77
CA TRP A 46 -3.23 -39.81 -23.98
C TRP A 46 -1.76 -39.50 -23.66
N HIS A 47 -0.91 -40.50 -23.86
CA HIS A 47 0.52 -40.40 -23.61
C HIS A 47 1.33 -40.18 -24.89
N GLY A 48 2.60 -39.79 -24.72
CA GLY A 48 3.54 -39.54 -25.81
C GLY A 48 3.57 -38.08 -26.26
N THR A 49 4.42 -37.76 -27.23
CA THR A 49 4.72 -36.38 -27.66
C THR A 49 3.48 -35.57 -28.01
N ALA A 50 2.54 -36.15 -28.78
CA ALA A 50 1.30 -35.46 -29.14
C ALA A 50 0.40 -35.14 -27.93
N GLY A 51 0.40 -36.02 -26.91
CA GLY A 51 -0.31 -35.77 -25.65
C GLY A 51 0.31 -34.61 -24.88
N GLU A 52 1.64 -34.56 -24.76
CA GLU A 52 2.32 -33.44 -24.09
C GLU A 52 2.19 -32.10 -24.82
N GLU A 53 2.24 -32.11 -26.16
CA GLU A 53 1.97 -30.93 -26.97
C GLU A 53 0.53 -30.42 -26.76
N ALA A 54 -0.45 -31.33 -26.68
CA ALA A 54 -1.83 -30.95 -26.37
C ALA A 54 -1.98 -30.36 -24.96
N ARG A 55 -1.34 -30.95 -23.93
CA ARG A 55 -1.35 -30.41 -22.56
C ARG A 55 -0.70 -29.03 -22.49
N THR A 56 0.40 -28.84 -23.21
CA THR A 56 1.10 -27.54 -23.31
C THR A 56 0.22 -26.50 -23.98
N SER A 57 -0.42 -26.85 -25.10
CA SER A 57 -1.34 -25.96 -25.81
C SER A 57 -2.54 -25.55 -24.93
N LEU A 58 -3.11 -26.49 -24.18
CA LEU A 58 -4.21 -26.21 -23.26
C LEU A 58 -3.75 -25.34 -22.07
N GLY A 59 -2.55 -25.59 -21.54
CA GLY A 59 -1.93 -24.72 -20.54
C GLY A 59 -1.79 -23.28 -21.04
N ASN A 60 -1.29 -23.09 -22.26
CA ASN A 60 -1.20 -21.76 -22.87
C ASN A 60 -2.57 -21.09 -23.04
N THR A 61 -3.59 -21.85 -23.46
CA THR A 61 -4.97 -21.33 -23.57
C THR A 61 -5.52 -20.89 -22.22
N ARG A 62 -5.28 -21.68 -21.17
CA ARG A 62 -5.69 -21.37 -19.80
C ARG A 62 -4.99 -20.09 -19.30
N ASN A 63 -3.69 -19.96 -19.50
CA ASN A 63 -2.94 -18.76 -19.12
C ASN A 63 -3.41 -17.52 -19.91
N ASN A 64 -3.71 -17.66 -21.20
CA ASN A 64 -4.30 -16.56 -21.98
C ASN A 64 -5.69 -16.16 -21.48
N ALA A 65 -6.46 -17.11 -20.94
CA ALA A 65 -7.76 -16.83 -20.35
C ALA A 65 -7.62 -16.06 -19.02
N GLU A 66 -6.60 -16.36 -18.20
CA GLU A 66 -6.29 -15.60 -16.98
C GLU A 66 -6.01 -14.13 -17.31
N VAL A 67 -5.09 -13.87 -18.23
CA VAL A 67 -4.78 -12.50 -18.69
C VAL A 67 -6.02 -11.79 -19.23
N LEU A 68 -6.83 -12.46 -20.07
CA LEU A 68 -8.06 -11.87 -20.60
C LEU A 68 -9.06 -11.53 -19.48
N ILE A 69 -9.17 -12.37 -18.45
CA ILE A 69 -10.07 -12.12 -17.33
C ILE A 69 -9.57 -10.96 -16.47
N ALA A 70 -8.26 -10.84 -16.25
CA ALA A 70 -7.67 -9.68 -15.59
C ALA A 70 -7.96 -8.38 -16.37
N GLU A 71 -7.77 -8.39 -17.69
CA GLU A 71 -8.10 -7.25 -18.56
C GLU A 71 -9.58 -6.87 -18.48
N LEU A 72 -10.48 -7.87 -18.54
CA LEU A 72 -11.93 -7.64 -18.46
C LEU A 72 -12.33 -7.07 -17.11
N ALA A 73 -11.78 -7.61 -16.02
CA ALA A 73 -12.04 -7.17 -14.65
C ALA A 73 -11.61 -5.71 -14.45
N ALA A 74 -10.40 -5.38 -14.88
CA ALA A 74 -9.88 -4.03 -14.78
C ALA A 74 -10.76 -3.01 -15.54
N VAL A 75 -11.14 -3.33 -16.78
CA VAL A 75 -12.01 -2.46 -17.59
C VAL A 75 -13.42 -2.36 -17.00
N GLU A 76 -13.98 -3.46 -16.52
CA GLU A 76 -15.26 -3.47 -15.82
C GLU A 76 -15.22 -2.54 -14.59
N ARG A 77 -14.22 -2.71 -13.72
CA ARG A 77 -14.03 -1.92 -12.51
C ARG A 77 -13.89 -0.42 -12.83
N ALA A 78 -13.11 -0.08 -13.86
CA ALA A 78 -12.94 1.30 -14.30
C ALA A 78 -14.25 1.91 -14.83
N LEU A 79 -15.07 1.12 -15.55
CA LEU A 79 -16.38 1.57 -16.02
C LEU A 79 -17.38 1.76 -14.87
N GLN A 80 -17.40 0.87 -13.87
CA GLN A 80 -18.22 1.03 -12.67
C GLN A 80 -17.88 2.31 -11.93
N ASN A 81 -16.59 2.52 -11.64
CA ASN A 81 -16.13 3.73 -10.96
C ASN A 81 -16.51 4.99 -11.77
N ALA A 82 -16.27 4.98 -13.08
CA ALA A 82 -16.64 6.10 -13.95
C ALA A 82 -18.15 6.37 -13.95
N ALA A 83 -19.00 5.34 -13.94
CA ALA A 83 -20.44 5.51 -13.88
C ALA A 83 -20.88 6.15 -12.54
N ASP A 84 -20.38 5.65 -11.41
CA ASP A 84 -20.66 6.16 -10.06
C ASP A 84 -20.20 7.63 -9.91
N ASP A 85 -19.02 7.94 -10.44
CA ASP A 85 -18.46 9.30 -10.42
C ASP A 85 -19.27 10.26 -11.31
N VAL A 86 -19.73 9.81 -12.49
CA VAL A 86 -20.62 10.59 -13.36
C VAL A 86 -21.95 10.90 -12.66
N VAL A 87 -22.53 9.95 -11.91
CA VAL A 87 -23.74 10.19 -11.10
C VAL A 87 -23.48 11.30 -10.07
N THR A 88 -22.39 11.19 -9.34
CA THR A 88 -21.99 12.19 -8.33
C THR A 88 -21.76 13.56 -8.96
N LEU A 89 -21.07 13.61 -10.09
CA LEU A 89 -20.76 14.83 -10.83
C LEU A 89 -22.01 15.52 -11.38
N LYS A 90 -22.99 14.76 -11.89
CA LYS A 90 -24.28 15.29 -12.33
C LYS A 90 -25.05 15.98 -11.20
N GLY A 91 -24.99 15.41 -9.99
CA GLY A 91 -25.55 16.04 -8.79
C GLY A 91 -24.89 17.39 -8.49
N ARG A 92 -23.55 17.46 -8.55
CA ARG A 92 -22.77 18.70 -8.36
C ARG A 92 -23.12 19.75 -9.41
N VAL A 93 -23.17 19.38 -10.68
CA VAL A 93 -23.55 20.27 -11.79
C VAL A 93 -24.95 20.84 -11.58
N ALA A 94 -25.94 20.00 -11.24
CA ALA A 94 -27.31 20.46 -11.00
C ALA A 94 -27.41 21.43 -9.82
N ASN A 95 -26.70 21.16 -8.73
CA ASN A 95 -26.65 22.04 -7.56
C ASN A 95 -25.97 23.38 -7.90
N ASN A 96 -24.87 23.35 -8.64
CA ASN A 96 -24.14 24.54 -9.04
C ASN A 96 -24.94 25.41 -10.02
N ASP A 97 -25.63 24.80 -11.00
CA ASP A 97 -26.54 25.47 -11.92
C ASP A 97 -27.75 26.09 -11.16
N SER A 98 -28.28 25.39 -10.16
CA SER A 98 -29.36 25.90 -9.30
C SER A 98 -28.92 27.09 -8.46
N LEU A 99 -27.73 27.04 -7.88
CA LEU A 99 -27.13 28.15 -7.13
C LEU A 99 -26.92 29.37 -8.03
N ALA A 100 -26.36 29.15 -9.23
CA ALA A 100 -26.17 30.21 -10.21
C ALA A 100 -27.51 30.89 -10.57
N SER A 101 -28.52 30.09 -10.92
CA SER A 101 -29.87 30.58 -11.25
C SER A 101 -30.50 31.38 -10.11
N THR A 102 -30.40 30.89 -8.88
CA THR A 102 -30.93 31.55 -7.66
C THR A 102 -30.38 32.96 -7.48
N TYR A 103 -29.11 33.18 -7.83
CA TYR A 103 -28.43 34.47 -7.69
C TYR A 103 -28.27 35.24 -9.00
N GLN A 104 -29.06 34.87 -10.03
CA GLN A 104 -29.08 35.51 -11.35
C GLN A 104 -27.73 35.47 -12.08
N PHE A 105 -26.95 34.43 -11.84
CA PHE A 105 -25.79 34.06 -12.64
C PHE A 105 -26.17 32.98 -13.66
N HIS A 106 -25.34 32.83 -14.70
CA HIS A 106 -25.39 31.72 -15.63
C HIS A 106 -23.98 31.16 -15.83
N ILE A 107 -23.88 29.83 -15.85
CA ILE A 107 -22.63 29.12 -16.14
C ILE A 107 -22.65 28.76 -17.62
N GLY A 108 -21.78 29.42 -18.40
CA GLY A 108 -21.62 29.17 -19.82
C GLY A 108 -21.11 27.75 -20.11
N GLY A 109 -21.19 27.33 -21.38
CA GLY A 109 -20.76 25.98 -21.76
C GLY A 109 -19.26 25.73 -21.59
N ASP A 110 -18.45 26.79 -21.62
CA ASP A 110 -17.03 26.79 -21.29
C ASP A 110 -16.75 26.86 -19.77
N GLY A 111 -17.79 26.94 -18.94
CA GLY A 111 -17.69 27.13 -17.50
C GLY A 111 -17.63 28.59 -17.04
N ALA A 112 -17.69 29.58 -17.94
CA ALA A 112 -17.60 30.98 -17.56
C ALA A 112 -18.84 31.45 -16.77
N ILE A 113 -18.62 32.16 -15.65
CA ILE A 113 -19.71 32.71 -14.82
C ILE A 113 -20.14 34.09 -15.35
N VAL A 114 -21.34 34.16 -15.92
CA VAL A 114 -21.96 35.37 -16.48
C VAL A 114 -22.97 35.94 -15.48
N ASP A 115 -22.89 37.23 -15.20
CA ASP A 115 -23.90 37.93 -14.38
C ASP A 115 -25.06 38.40 -15.28
N ASN A 116 -26.25 37.86 -15.04
CA ASN A 116 -27.48 38.22 -15.76
C ASN A 116 -28.37 39.17 -14.94
N LYS A 117 -27.92 39.63 -13.77
CA LYS A 117 -28.68 40.59 -12.96
C LYS A 117 -28.81 41.93 -13.72
N PRO A 118 -30.03 42.46 -13.89
CA PRO A 118 -30.22 43.80 -14.45
C PRO A 118 -29.56 44.87 -13.56
N ALA A 119 -29.09 45.96 -14.17
CA ALA A 119 -28.52 47.08 -13.43
C ALA A 119 -29.55 47.67 -12.45
N ASP A 120 -29.14 47.85 -11.19
CA ASP A 120 -29.97 48.48 -10.17
C ASP A 120 -30.21 49.96 -10.52
N PRO A 121 -31.43 50.51 -10.35
CA PRO A 121 -31.70 51.94 -10.53
C PRO A 121 -30.91 52.77 -9.50
N PRO A 122 -30.61 54.06 -9.67
CA PRO A 122 -29.83 54.83 -8.67
C PRO A 122 -30.43 54.78 -7.24
N PRO A 123 -29.61 54.72 -6.17
CA PRO A 123 -30.12 54.71 -4.80
C PRO A 123 -30.75 56.06 -4.43
N ARG A 124 -31.84 56.04 -3.66
CA ARG A 124 -32.59 57.25 -3.25
C ARG A 124 -32.17 57.77 -1.88
N SER A 125 -31.40 56.98 -1.12
CA SER A 125 -30.90 57.34 0.20
C SER A 125 -29.53 56.71 0.47
N ARG A 126 -28.87 57.17 1.54
CA ARG A 126 -27.61 56.58 2.01
C ARG A 126 -27.80 55.13 2.50
N ILE A 127 -28.86 54.86 3.25
CA ILE A 127 -29.17 53.52 3.77
C ILE A 127 -29.35 52.54 2.60
N GLU A 128 -30.14 52.93 1.59
CA GLU A 128 -30.34 52.12 0.40
C GLU A 128 -29.02 51.88 -0.38
N ALA A 129 -28.10 52.85 -0.38
CA ALA A 129 -26.78 52.66 -0.98
C ALA A 129 -25.91 51.67 -0.20
N GLU A 130 -25.97 51.69 1.13
CA GLU A 130 -25.26 50.78 2.03
C GLU A 130 -25.80 49.35 1.90
N ASP A 131 -27.12 49.15 1.96
CA ASP A 131 -27.79 47.84 1.80
C ASP A 131 -27.43 47.18 0.45
N ARG A 132 -27.37 47.98 -0.63
CA ARG A 132 -27.00 47.47 -1.96
C ARG A 132 -25.52 47.13 -2.06
N ALA A 133 -24.65 47.88 -1.39
CA ALA A 133 -23.23 47.56 -1.36
C ALA A 133 -22.98 46.24 -0.62
N GLU A 134 -23.73 45.97 0.45
CA GLU A 134 -23.69 44.68 1.15
C GLU A 134 -24.21 43.53 0.27
N ALA A 135 -25.36 43.71 -0.39
CA ALA A 135 -25.90 42.72 -1.32
C ALA A 135 -24.94 42.42 -2.49
N ALA A 136 -24.22 43.43 -2.99
CA ALA A 136 -23.21 43.26 -4.04
C ALA A 136 -22.02 42.43 -3.54
N ARG A 137 -21.51 42.68 -2.32
CA ARG A 137 -20.44 41.87 -1.72
C ARG A 137 -20.85 40.43 -1.51
N TYR A 138 -22.09 40.21 -1.04
CA TYR A 138 -22.62 38.86 -0.86
C TYR A 138 -22.71 38.12 -2.20
N ARG A 139 -23.23 38.75 -3.26
CA ARG A 139 -23.27 38.16 -4.61
C ARG A 139 -21.88 37.88 -5.17
N GLU A 140 -20.90 38.72 -4.88
CA GLU A 140 -19.51 38.46 -5.29
C GLU A 140 -18.94 37.21 -4.59
N GLY A 141 -19.26 37.00 -3.30
CA GLY A 141 -18.92 35.76 -2.61
C GLY A 141 -19.53 34.52 -3.28
N ILE A 142 -20.81 34.60 -3.69
CA ILE A 142 -21.46 33.54 -4.47
C ILE A 142 -20.77 33.33 -5.82
N ARG A 143 -20.42 34.40 -6.54
CA ARG A 143 -19.69 34.29 -7.82
C ARG A 143 -18.37 33.54 -7.65
N GLN A 144 -17.62 33.82 -6.59
CA GLN A 144 -16.37 33.11 -6.28
C GLN A 144 -16.60 31.64 -5.96
N GLN A 145 -17.64 31.33 -5.19
CA GLN A 145 -18.03 29.95 -4.90
C GLN A 145 -18.38 29.18 -6.20
N LEU A 146 -19.14 29.79 -7.11
CA LEU A 146 -19.48 29.20 -8.40
C LEU A 146 -18.22 28.93 -9.24
N VAL A 147 -17.27 29.88 -9.29
CA VAL A 147 -16.00 29.69 -10.01
C VAL A 147 -15.20 28.52 -9.44
N GLN A 148 -15.08 28.43 -8.12
CA GLN A 148 -14.38 27.34 -7.45
C GLN A 148 -15.03 25.99 -7.74
N GLU A 149 -16.36 25.89 -7.59
CA GLU A 149 -17.07 24.63 -7.80
C GLU A 149 -17.07 24.22 -9.29
N THR A 150 -17.24 25.15 -10.23
CA THR A 150 -17.12 24.87 -11.66
C THR A 150 -15.73 24.34 -12.01
N THR A 151 -14.68 24.93 -11.44
CA THR A 151 -13.29 24.46 -11.64
C THR A 151 -13.12 23.04 -11.08
N ALA A 152 -13.65 22.78 -9.89
CA ALA A 152 -13.60 21.47 -9.26
C ALA A 152 -14.39 20.41 -10.06
N ILE A 153 -15.57 20.75 -10.60
CA ILE A 153 -16.35 19.88 -11.49
C ILE A 153 -15.56 19.51 -12.74
N LEU A 154 -14.94 20.50 -13.42
CA LEU A 154 -14.15 20.24 -14.63
C LEU A 154 -12.89 19.42 -14.33
N THR A 155 -12.29 19.62 -13.16
CA THR A 155 -11.15 18.80 -12.71
C THR A 155 -11.60 17.35 -12.54
N THR A 156 -12.66 17.10 -11.76
CA THR A 156 -13.24 15.76 -11.58
C THR A 156 -13.62 15.12 -12.92
N ALA A 157 -14.20 15.88 -13.86
CA ALA A 157 -14.53 15.37 -15.19
C ALA A 157 -13.28 14.88 -15.96
N ASN A 158 -12.21 15.68 -16.00
CA ASN A 158 -10.97 15.27 -16.66
C ASN A 158 -10.36 14.03 -16.01
N ASN A 159 -10.50 13.88 -14.69
CA ASN A 159 -9.99 12.72 -13.97
C ASN A 159 -10.73 11.45 -14.37
N ILE A 160 -12.07 11.49 -14.39
CA ILE A 160 -12.91 10.35 -14.83
C ILE A 160 -12.49 9.89 -16.23
N ASP A 161 -12.37 10.83 -17.18
CA ASP A 161 -11.99 10.53 -18.56
C ASP A 161 -10.55 9.96 -18.66
N THR A 162 -9.61 10.55 -17.92
CA THR A 162 -8.20 10.15 -17.94
C THR A 162 -7.99 8.77 -17.32
N THR A 163 -8.56 8.51 -16.14
CA THR A 163 -8.48 7.21 -15.45
C THR A 163 -9.09 6.11 -16.31
N LEU A 164 -10.31 6.32 -16.83
CA LEU A 164 -10.97 5.33 -17.68
C LEU A 164 -10.18 5.05 -18.96
N SER A 165 -9.74 6.10 -19.65
CA SER A 165 -8.91 5.96 -20.86
C SER A 165 -7.61 5.23 -20.59
N ARG A 166 -6.99 5.46 -19.43
CA ARG A 166 -5.74 4.80 -19.04
C ARG A 166 -5.92 3.30 -18.85
N VAL A 167 -6.93 2.87 -18.11
CA VAL A 167 -7.21 1.44 -17.92
C VAL A 167 -7.55 0.76 -19.25
N MET A 168 -8.37 1.40 -20.09
CA MET A 168 -8.66 0.88 -21.44
C MET A 168 -7.40 0.72 -22.29
N GLN A 169 -6.49 1.69 -22.24
CA GLN A 169 -5.23 1.62 -22.99
C GLN A 169 -4.32 0.50 -22.47
N LEU A 170 -4.21 0.32 -21.15
CA LEU A 170 -3.46 -0.78 -20.54
C LEU A 170 -4.00 -2.14 -21.00
N ALA A 171 -5.33 -2.31 -21.01
CA ALA A 171 -5.96 -3.54 -21.48
C ALA A 171 -5.72 -3.78 -22.98
N LEU A 172 -5.85 -2.74 -23.82
CA LEU A 172 -5.58 -2.83 -25.26
C LEU A 172 -4.12 -3.19 -25.57
N ASP A 173 -3.19 -2.68 -24.76
CA ASP A 173 -1.74 -2.90 -24.91
C ASP A 173 -1.25 -4.20 -24.26
N ARG A 174 -2.15 -5.03 -23.69
CA ARG A 174 -1.80 -6.27 -22.96
C ARG A 174 -0.87 -6.02 -21.77
N GLN A 175 -1.04 -4.89 -21.09
CA GLN A 175 -0.22 -4.48 -19.93
C GLN A 175 -0.88 -4.80 -18.60
N ILE A 176 -2.11 -5.33 -18.62
CA ILE A 176 -2.80 -5.85 -17.43
C ILE A 176 -2.51 -7.35 -17.35
N GLY A 177 -1.81 -7.76 -16.31
CA GLY A 177 -1.42 -9.15 -16.08
C GLY A 177 -2.32 -9.86 -15.07
N ASP A 178 -2.10 -11.17 -14.93
CA ASP A 178 -2.73 -12.01 -13.90
C ASP A 178 -1.90 -12.07 -12.61
N ASN A 179 -0.76 -11.39 -12.54
CA ASN A 179 0.18 -11.33 -11.42
C ASN A 179 0.49 -12.69 -10.77
N GLY A 180 0.57 -13.75 -11.59
CA GLY A 180 0.88 -15.10 -11.10
C GLY A 180 -0.31 -15.84 -10.49
N ALA A 181 -1.53 -15.34 -10.65
CA ALA A 181 -2.74 -16.03 -10.23
C ALA A 181 -2.82 -17.44 -10.82
N THR A 182 -3.24 -18.40 -10.00
CA THR A 182 -3.42 -19.80 -10.41
C THR A 182 -4.88 -20.17 -10.62
N THR A 183 -5.76 -19.18 -10.75
CA THR A 183 -7.17 -19.37 -11.07
C THR A 183 -7.68 -18.20 -11.91
N LEU A 184 -8.67 -18.45 -12.75
CA LEU A 184 -9.40 -17.43 -13.50
C LEU A 184 -10.02 -16.39 -12.57
N ALA A 185 -10.58 -16.83 -11.45
CA ALA A 185 -11.14 -15.93 -10.43
C ALA A 185 -10.05 -15.07 -9.76
N GLY A 186 -8.89 -15.66 -9.47
CA GLY A 186 -7.72 -14.93 -8.97
C GLY A 186 -7.25 -13.86 -9.95
N ALA A 187 -7.11 -14.21 -11.23
CA ALA A 187 -6.73 -13.25 -12.27
C ALA A 187 -7.74 -12.09 -12.39
N GLY A 188 -9.03 -12.35 -12.19
CA GLY A 188 -10.05 -11.31 -12.11
C GLY A 188 -9.80 -10.31 -10.97
N LYS A 189 -9.48 -10.81 -9.77
CA LYS A 189 -9.13 -9.94 -8.62
C LYS A 189 -7.90 -9.09 -8.91
N GLU A 190 -6.91 -9.66 -9.59
CA GLU A 190 -5.69 -8.94 -9.98
C GLU A 190 -5.97 -7.78 -10.95
N GLY A 191 -6.87 -8.00 -11.91
CA GLY A 191 -7.38 -6.93 -12.77
C GLY A 191 -8.11 -5.84 -11.99
N ASP A 192 -8.94 -6.20 -11.01
CA ASP A 192 -9.62 -5.23 -10.15
C ASP A 192 -8.64 -4.38 -9.32
N ILE A 193 -7.56 -4.99 -8.85
CA ILE A 193 -6.47 -4.30 -8.14
C ILE A 193 -5.77 -3.32 -9.09
N GLU A 194 -5.43 -3.75 -10.31
CA GLU A 194 -4.80 -2.90 -11.32
C GLU A 194 -5.60 -1.62 -11.58
N ALA A 195 -6.92 -1.74 -11.77
CA ALA A 195 -7.79 -0.59 -11.98
C ALA A 195 -7.79 0.39 -10.79
N GLN A 196 -7.76 -0.13 -9.56
CA GLN A 196 -7.70 0.68 -8.34
C GLN A 196 -6.34 1.35 -8.15
N VAL A 197 -5.25 0.70 -8.54
CA VAL A 197 -3.90 1.29 -8.53
C VAL A 197 -3.82 2.46 -9.50
N VAL A 198 -4.39 2.32 -10.70
CA VAL A 198 -4.47 3.42 -11.68
C VAL A 198 -5.26 4.61 -11.12
N ASP A 199 -6.38 4.36 -10.45
CA ASP A 199 -7.18 5.42 -9.80
C ASP A 199 -6.42 6.11 -8.66
N MET A 200 -5.73 5.33 -7.82
CA MET A 200 -4.88 5.84 -6.75
C MET A 200 -3.73 6.69 -7.32
N GLU A 201 -3.04 6.21 -8.36
CA GLU A 201 -1.96 6.94 -9.04
C GLU A 201 -2.47 8.28 -9.60
N GLN A 202 -3.62 8.27 -10.28
CA GLN A 202 -4.22 9.50 -10.82
C GLN A 202 -4.58 10.48 -9.70
N SER A 203 -5.16 9.99 -8.61
CA SER A 203 -5.48 10.80 -7.42
C SER A 203 -4.24 11.46 -6.80
N LEU A 204 -3.06 10.82 -6.87
CA LEU A 204 -1.80 11.42 -6.42
C LEU A 204 -1.30 12.49 -7.40
N ARG A 205 -1.45 12.27 -8.71
CA ARG A 205 -1.09 13.25 -9.75
C ARG A 205 -1.93 14.52 -9.65
N ASP A 206 -3.23 14.38 -9.41
CA ASP A 206 -4.15 15.50 -9.29
C ASP A 206 -3.86 16.35 -8.04
N ALA A 207 -3.41 15.69 -6.96
CA ALA A 207 -2.95 16.36 -5.76
C ALA A 207 -1.57 17.05 -5.94
N GLY A 208 -0.92 16.90 -7.10
CA GLY A 208 0.42 17.41 -7.37
C GLY A 208 1.52 16.66 -6.62
N LEU A 209 1.22 15.49 -6.06
CA LEU A 209 2.15 14.66 -5.28
C LEU A 209 2.94 13.68 -6.15
N LEU A 210 2.50 13.46 -7.39
CA LEU A 210 3.17 12.59 -8.35
C LEU A 210 3.25 13.26 -9.72
N THR A 211 4.42 13.22 -10.35
CA THR A 211 4.64 13.77 -11.70
C THR A 211 5.51 12.82 -12.53
N GLY A 212 5.51 13.00 -13.86
CA GLY A 212 6.34 12.18 -14.76
C GLY A 212 5.64 10.92 -15.29
N PRO A 213 6.39 9.91 -15.77
CA PRO A 213 5.84 8.69 -16.37
C PRO A 213 5.05 7.85 -15.36
N PRO A 214 4.29 6.84 -15.83
CA PRO A 214 3.65 5.85 -14.95
C PRO A 214 4.64 5.28 -13.93
N VAL A 215 4.18 5.06 -12.70
CA VAL A 215 5.04 4.51 -11.65
C VAL A 215 5.40 3.06 -11.94
N ALA A 216 6.59 2.65 -11.50
CA ALA A 216 7.12 1.30 -11.67
C ALA A 216 7.95 0.90 -10.44
N GLY A 217 8.38 -0.35 -10.39
CA GLY A 217 9.20 -0.88 -9.29
C GLY A 217 8.48 -0.83 -7.95
N HIS A 218 9.25 -0.72 -6.87
CA HIS A 218 8.73 -0.77 -5.50
C HIS A 218 7.73 0.35 -5.16
N TYR A 219 7.81 1.54 -5.79
CA TYR A 219 6.77 2.55 -5.58
C TYR A 219 5.41 2.09 -6.12
N ARG A 220 5.40 1.39 -7.26
CA ARG A 220 4.17 0.83 -7.80
C ARG A 220 3.65 -0.31 -6.92
N GLU A 221 4.53 -1.20 -6.50
CA GLU A 221 4.22 -2.30 -5.58
C GLU A 221 3.65 -1.78 -4.25
N TRP A 222 4.11 -0.64 -3.76
CA TRP A 222 3.52 0.02 -2.60
C TRP A 222 2.04 0.37 -2.82
N LEU A 223 1.69 0.95 -3.97
CA LEU A 223 0.29 1.25 -4.28
C LEU A 223 -0.56 -0.02 -4.44
N GLU A 224 0.01 -1.08 -5.02
CA GLU A 224 -0.65 -2.39 -5.11
C GLU A 224 -0.92 -2.98 -3.72
N ASN A 225 0.07 -2.97 -2.83
CA ASN A 225 -0.07 -3.41 -1.45
C ASN A 225 -1.09 -2.57 -0.67
N ALA A 226 -1.09 -1.25 -0.88
CA ALA A 226 -2.08 -0.35 -0.29
C ALA A 226 -3.51 -0.71 -0.74
N VAL A 227 -3.72 -0.99 -2.03
CA VAL A 227 -5.02 -1.42 -2.56
C VAL A 227 -5.44 -2.77 -1.96
N ARG A 228 -4.55 -3.77 -1.94
CA ARG A 228 -4.85 -5.10 -1.38
C ARG A 228 -5.29 -5.02 0.08
N ARG A 229 -4.62 -4.17 0.87
CA ARG A 229 -4.87 -3.98 2.30
C ARG A 229 -5.96 -2.94 2.58
N GLY A 230 -6.58 -2.37 1.55
CA GLY A 230 -7.67 -1.40 1.69
C GLY A 230 -7.22 -0.06 2.31
N VAL A 231 -5.94 0.30 2.18
CA VAL A 231 -5.41 1.58 2.65
C VAL A 231 -5.98 2.71 1.79
N SER A 232 -6.56 3.71 2.46
CA SER A 232 -7.19 4.84 1.77
C SER A 232 -6.16 5.71 1.04
N VAL A 233 -6.56 6.28 -0.10
CA VAL A 233 -5.73 7.24 -0.84
C VAL A 233 -5.34 8.47 0.01
N ASP A 234 -6.20 8.87 0.96
CA ASP A 234 -5.90 9.98 1.87
C ASP A 234 -4.77 9.64 2.84
N THR A 235 -4.69 8.38 3.30
CA THR A 235 -3.55 7.89 4.08
C THR A 235 -2.26 7.98 3.27
N ILE A 236 -2.29 7.53 2.01
CA ILE A 236 -1.13 7.59 1.10
C ILE A 236 -0.70 9.04 0.84
N LYS A 237 -1.65 9.93 0.52
CA LYS A 237 -1.40 11.37 0.33
C LYS A 237 -0.77 12.00 1.55
N LYS A 238 -1.24 11.65 2.75
CA LYS A 238 -0.73 12.16 4.01
C LYS A 238 0.71 11.68 4.29
N ILE A 239 1.01 10.40 4.06
CA ILE A 239 2.38 9.87 4.15
C ILE A 239 3.31 10.63 3.22
N ILE A 240 2.93 10.80 1.94
CA ILE A 240 3.74 11.52 0.96
C ILE A 240 3.95 12.98 1.36
N THR A 241 2.90 13.64 1.85
CA THR A 241 2.97 15.07 2.20
C THR A 241 3.81 15.33 3.44
N ASP A 242 3.62 14.54 4.49
CA ASP A 242 4.31 14.74 5.77
C ASP A 242 5.79 14.34 5.67
N HIS A 243 6.09 13.26 4.95
CA HIS A 243 7.43 12.65 4.88
C HIS A 243 8.15 12.88 3.56
N HIS A 244 7.55 13.62 2.62
CA HIS A 244 8.12 13.95 1.31
C HIS A 244 8.52 12.72 0.48
N ILE A 245 7.73 11.64 0.56
CA ILE A 245 8.02 10.38 -0.12
C ILE A 245 7.84 10.52 -1.63
N THR A 246 8.83 10.08 -2.38
CA THR A 246 8.86 10.08 -3.84
C THR A 246 9.19 8.68 -4.39
N PRO A 247 8.97 8.43 -5.70
CA PRO A 247 9.43 7.19 -6.32
C PRO A 247 10.93 6.92 -6.19
N GLU A 248 11.77 7.97 -6.09
CA GLU A 248 13.22 7.82 -5.99
C GLU A 248 13.65 7.26 -4.62
N ASP A 249 12.88 7.53 -3.56
CA ASP A 249 13.17 7.04 -2.21
C ASP A 249 13.21 5.51 -2.12
N PHE A 250 12.41 4.83 -2.96
CA PHE A 250 12.34 3.38 -3.02
C PHE A 250 13.54 2.72 -3.69
N SER A 251 14.36 3.48 -4.43
CA SER A 251 15.56 2.93 -5.10
C SER A 251 16.59 2.34 -4.12
N ILE A 252 16.49 2.70 -2.84
CA ILE A 252 17.29 2.10 -1.77
C ILE A 252 17.12 0.58 -1.70
N LEU A 253 15.96 0.07 -2.10
CA LEU A 253 15.62 -1.36 -2.06
C LEU A 253 16.14 -2.13 -3.29
N ASP A 254 16.41 -1.46 -4.42
CA ASP A 254 16.80 -2.10 -5.69
C ASP A 254 18.12 -2.90 -5.60
N GLY A 255 18.98 -2.55 -4.65
CA GLY A 255 20.26 -3.23 -4.39
C GLY A 255 20.16 -4.40 -3.40
N MET A 256 18.97 -4.68 -2.88
CA MET A 256 18.73 -5.68 -1.84
C MET A 256 18.00 -6.90 -2.40
N GLU A 257 18.20 -8.05 -1.78
CA GLU A 257 17.42 -9.23 -2.11
C GLU A 257 16.08 -9.17 -1.36
N GLU A 258 14.99 -9.08 -2.12
CA GLU A 258 13.63 -9.19 -1.57
C GLU A 258 13.32 -10.65 -1.20
N ILE A 259 12.94 -10.88 0.05
CA ILE A 259 12.44 -12.14 0.56
C ILE A 259 10.94 -11.96 0.81
N ARG A 260 10.14 -12.78 0.13
CA ARG A 260 8.67 -12.71 0.17
C ARG A 260 8.09 -13.75 1.11
N GLU A 261 7.15 -13.33 1.93
CA GLU A 261 6.33 -14.16 2.81
C GLU A 261 4.88 -14.13 2.32
N ASP A 262 4.32 -15.30 2.04
CA ASP A 262 2.94 -15.52 1.57
C ASP A 262 2.42 -16.83 2.20
N SER A 263 2.56 -16.95 3.52
CA SER A 263 2.24 -18.19 4.22
C SER A 263 0.73 -18.50 4.23
N ASP A 264 -0.10 -17.46 4.12
CA ASP A 264 -1.56 -17.55 4.06
C ASP A 264 -2.10 -17.84 2.65
N GLY A 265 -1.30 -17.59 1.61
CA GLY A 265 -1.64 -17.86 0.21
C GLY A 265 -2.87 -17.08 -0.29
N ASP A 266 -3.18 -15.95 0.34
CA ASP A 266 -4.33 -15.10 0.01
C ASP A 266 -4.01 -14.06 -1.07
N GLY A 267 -2.75 -14.00 -1.52
CA GLY A 267 -2.25 -13.05 -2.51
C GLY A 267 -1.74 -11.74 -1.91
N THR A 268 -1.65 -11.65 -0.59
CA THR A 268 -1.11 -10.51 0.15
C THR A 268 0.28 -10.86 0.66
N VAL A 269 1.29 -10.44 -0.09
CA VAL A 269 2.69 -10.74 0.23
C VAL A 269 3.24 -9.72 1.24
N LYS A 270 4.08 -10.18 2.16
CA LYS A 270 4.97 -9.33 2.97
C LYS A 270 6.39 -9.39 2.45
N SER A 271 7.01 -8.24 2.27
CA SER A 271 8.36 -8.09 1.73
C SER A 271 9.35 -7.73 2.82
N TYR A 272 10.45 -8.47 2.86
CA TYR A 272 11.63 -8.24 3.69
C TYR A 272 12.81 -8.04 2.76
N PHE A 273 13.81 -7.23 3.14
CA PHE A 273 14.98 -7.00 2.28
C PHE A 273 16.25 -7.38 3.01
N LEU A 274 16.96 -8.37 2.47
CA LEU A 274 18.28 -8.76 2.94
C LEU A 274 19.31 -7.70 2.54
N MET A 275 19.92 -7.10 3.56
CA MET A 275 20.85 -6.00 3.38
C MET A 275 22.20 -6.50 2.84
N PRO A 276 22.82 -5.77 1.89
CA PRO A 276 24.18 -6.05 1.47
C PRO A 276 25.16 -5.76 2.62
N THR A 277 26.25 -6.52 2.70
CA THR A 277 27.17 -6.47 3.84
C THR A 277 27.96 -5.17 3.97
N ASP A 278 27.96 -4.34 2.92
CA ASP A 278 28.63 -3.05 2.84
C ASP A 278 27.65 -1.87 2.92
N ILE A 279 26.39 -2.11 3.30
CA ILE A 279 25.40 -1.05 3.53
C ILE A 279 25.85 -0.07 4.61
N SER A 280 25.57 1.21 4.42
CA SER A 280 25.78 2.22 5.45
C SER A 280 24.64 2.22 6.48
N GLY A 281 24.89 2.76 7.69
CA GLY A 281 23.84 2.90 8.71
C GLY A 281 22.66 3.75 8.24
N ASP A 282 22.93 4.87 7.56
CA ASP A 282 21.91 5.75 6.98
C ASP A 282 21.06 5.02 5.93
N ASP A 283 21.70 4.26 5.04
CA ASP A 283 21.03 3.47 4.01
C ASP A 283 20.19 2.34 4.63
N ALA A 284 20.68 1.70 5.69
CA ALA A 284 19.94 0.69 6.44
C ALA A 284 18.70 1.30 7.12
N ALA A 285 18.82 2.45 7.77
CA ALA A 285 17.69 3.16 8.37
C ALA A 285 16.64 3.55 7.32
N LYS A 286 17.08 4.06 6.17
CA LYS A 286 16.20 4.40 5.04
C LYS A 286 15.52 3.15 4.46
N ALA A 287 16.24 2.05 4.31
CA ALA A 287 15.68 0.78 3.81
C ALA A 287 14.62 0.22 4.76
N VAL A 288 14.82 0.31 6.07
CA VAL A 288 13.82 -0.06 7.08
C VAL A 288 12.54 0.77 6.92
N GLN A 289 12.67 2.09 6.76
CA GLN A 289 11.51 2.97 6.51
C GLN A 289 10.80 2.60 5.21
N MET A 290 11.53 2.39 4.11
CA MET A 290 10.93 2.07 2.81
C MET A 290 10.29 0.68 2.81
N THR A 291 10.82 -0.26 3.59
CA THR A 291 10.22 -1.59 3.77
C THR A 291 8.87 -1.49 4.50
N TYR A 292 8.78 -0.72 5.58
CA TYR A 292 7.51 -0.43 6.24
C TYR A 292 6.50 0.20 5.27
N ILE A 293 6.92 1.22 4.51
CA ILE A 293 6.04 1.90 3.56
C ILE A 293 5.55 0.91 2.50
N LEU A 294 6.46 0.19 1.84
CA LEU A 294 6.18 -0.75 0.76
C LEU A 294 5.09 -1.76 1.13
N ASN A 295 5.18 -2.32 2.34
CA ASN A 295 4.25 -3.36 2.80
C ASN A 295 2.82 -2.84 3.02
N ALA A 296 2.65 -1.54 3.29
CA ALA A 296 1.33 -0.92 3.53
C ALA A 296 0.52 -1.56 4.70
N GLY A 297 1.23 -2.13 5.68
CA GLY A 297 0.67 -2.88 6.80
C GLY A 297 1.38 -4.22 6.99
N THR A 298 1.11 -4.91 8.10
CA THR A 298 1.74 -6.21 8.40
C THR A 298 0.74 -7.36 8.51
N ASP A 299 -0.56 -7.06 8.40
CA ASP A 299 -1.68 -8.00 8.59
C ASP A 299 -1.73 -8.63 9.99
N TYR A 300 -0.98 -8.08 10.95
CA TYR A 300 -1.07 -8.41 12.36
C TYR A 300 -2.53 -8.29 12.82
N SER A 301 -3.13 -9.43 13.15
CA SER A 301 -4.56 -9.53 13.50
C SER A 301 -4.82 -9.50 15.01
N GLY A 302 -3.78 -9.30 15.82
CA GLY A 302 -3.87 -9.02 17.26
C GLY A 302 -3.29 -10.10 18.17
N GLY A 303 -3.29 -9.75 19.47
CA GLY A 303 -2.74 -10.48 20.60
C GLY A 303 -3.12 -9.70 21.88
N ASP A 304 -2.19 -9.51 22.81
CA ASP A 304 -2.42 -8.66 24.00
C ASP A 304 -2.50 -7.15 23.66
N PHE A 305 -2.02 -6.76 22.46
CA PHE A 305 -2.09 -5.38 21.97
C PHE A 305 -2.87 -5.27 20.66
N ALA A 306 -3.50 -4.10 20.50
CA ALA A 306 -4.16 -3.74 19.26
C ALA A 306 -3.12 -3.52 18.15
N PRO A 307 -3.41 -3.95 16.91
CA PRO A 307 -2.57 -3.62 15.77
C PRO A 307 -2.35 -2.12 15.63
N THR A 308 -1.11 -1.73 15.34
CA THR A 308 -0.80 -0.32 15.09
C THR A 308 -1.19 0.01 13.64
N PRO A 309 -2.07 1.01 13.41
CA PRO A 309 -2.56 1.31 12.07
C PRO A 309 -1.45 1.80 11.14
N TYR A 310 -1.47 1.33 9.89
CA TYR A 310 -0.62 1.89 8.83
C TYR A 310 -0.97 3.37 8.59
N SER A 311 -0.02 4.26 8.87
CA SER A 311 -0.28 5.71 8.89
C SER A 311 0.99 6.55 8.81
N SER A 312 0.82 7.85 8.51
CA SER A 312 1.91 8.83 8.56
C SER A 312 2.47 9.01 9.97
N GLU A 313 1.59 8.96 10.98
CA GLU A 313 1.96 9.03 12.40
C GLU A 313 2.83 7.85 12.81
N GLU A 314 2.51 6.65 12.32
CA GLU A 314 3.31 5.46 12.60
C GLU A 314 4.69 5.51 11.92
N LEU A 315 4.76 5.97 10.67
CA LEU A 315 6.05 6.23 10.02
C LEU A 315 6.89 7.25 10.80
N GLN A 316 6.27 8.32 11.32
CA GLN A 316 6.97 9.29 12.17
C GLN A 316 7.48 8.64 13.46
N ARG A 317 6.68 7.77 14.09
CA ARG A 317 7.10 7.03 15.28
C ARG A 317 8.31 6.12 15.01
N ILE A 318 8.34 5.45 13.85
CA ILE A 318 9.50 4.66 13.42
C ILE A 318 10.72 5.56 13.26
N ILE A 319 10.60 6.70 12.57
CA ILE A 319 11.71 7.66 12.39
C ILE A 319 12.25 8.17 13.73
N ASP A 320 11.36 8.53 14.67
CA ASP A 320 11.75 9.00 16.00
C ASP A 320 12.44 7.89 16.81
N ARG A 321 11.91 6.65 16.76
CA ARG A 321 12.51 5.47 17.40
C ARG A 321 13.89 5.16 16.83
N GLN A 322 14.06 5.21 15.52
CA GLN A 322 15.36 5.02 14.86
C GLN A 322 16.40 6.06 15.32
N LYS A 323 15.99 7.31 15.50
CA LYS A 323 16.86 8.36 16.00
C LYS A 323 17.29 8.13 17.45
N ASP A 324 16.35 7.74 18.31
CA ASP A 324 16.63 7.44 19.72
C ASP A 324 17.46 6.17 19.88
N ASN A 325 17.31 5.21 18.96
CA ASN A 325 18.11 4.00 18.83
C ASN A 325 19.21 4.10 17.74
N SER A 326 19.75 5.30 17.49
CA SER A 326 20.70 5.55 16.39
C SER A 326 21.93 4.64 16.39
N PHE A 327 22.38 4.19 17.57
CA PHE A 327 23.48 3.23 17.70
C PHE A 327 23.24 1.90 16.96
N SER A 328 21.97 1.47 16.82
CA SER A 328 21.63 0.27 16.04
C SER A 328 22.01 0.40 14.57
N TYR A 329 22.02 1.63 14.05
CA TYR A 329 22.33 1.93 12.65
C TYR A 329 23.77 2.40 12.48
N ASP A 330 24.23 3.32 13.33
CA ASP A 330 25.56 3.93 13.25
C ASP A 330 26.69 2.95 13.54
N ASP A 331 26.49 2.02 14.49
CA ASP A 331 27.51 1.12 14.99
C ASP A 331 27.18 -0.36 14.71
N ASP A 332 25.96 -0.81 15.01
CA ASP A 332 25.64 -2.24 15.02
C ASP A 332 25.53 -2.86 13.63
N VAL A 333 24.99 -2.16 12.62
CA VAL A 333 24.87 -2.67 11.23
C VAL A 333 26.23 -3.13 10.69
N GLY A 334 27.23 -2.24 10.73
CA GLY A 334 28.58 -2.55 10.27
C GLY A 334 29.25 -3.63 11.13
N PHE A 335 28.98 -3.62 12.44
CA PHE A 335 29.49 -4.65 13.33
C PHE A 335 28.95 -6.05 12.99
N VAL A 336 27.62 -6.20 12.85
CA VAL A 336 26.97 -7.49 12.59
C VAL A 336 27.51 -8.09 11.30
N HIS A 337 27.53 -7.32 10.21
CA HIS A 337 28.06 -7.76 8.93
C HIS A 337 29.57 -8.05 8.98
N GLY A 338 30.35 -7.21 9.66
CA GLY A 338 31.79 -7.39 9.84
C GLY A 338 32.17 -8.66 10.60
N ASN A 339 31.23 -9.22 11.37
CA ASN A 339 31.40 -10.45 12.14
C ASN A 339 30.67 -11.66 11.54
N GLY A 340 30.30 -11.58 10.26
CA GLY A 340 29.69 -12.70 9.53
C GLY A 340 28.17 -12.81 9.69
N GLY A 341 27.53 -11.96 10.50
CA GLY A 341 26.09 -11.88 10.62
C GLY A 341 25.41 -11.27 9.39
N ARG A 342 24.08 -11.36 9.37
CA ARG A 342 23.22 -10.82 8.31
C ARG A 342 21.98 -10.17 8.90
N LEU A 343 21.47 -9.17 8.20
CA LEU A 343 20.36 -8.33 8.60
C LEU A 343 19.33 -8.28 7.47
N VAL A 344 18.06 -8.36 7.83
CA VAL A 344 16.92 -8.08 6.95
C VAL A 344 16.10 -6.92 7.52
N THR A 345 15.56 -6.07 6.65
CA THR A 345 14.50 -5.13 7.04
C THR A 345 13.18 -5.86 7.25
N THR A 346 12.31 -5.36 8.13
CA THR A 346 11.00 -5.97 8.40
C THR A 346 9.83 -5.02 8.10
N PRO A 347 8.63 -5.57 7.80
CA PRO A 347 7.41 -4.78 7.63
C PRO A 347 7.01 -3.94 8.85
N ASN A 348 7.46 -4.31 10.05
CA ASN A 348 7.19 -3.59 11.31
C ASN A 348 8.12 -2.38 11.51
N GLY A 349 8.96 -2.08 10.52
CA GLY A 349 9.85 -0.93 10.51
C GLY A 349 11.05 -1.08 11.42
N MET A 350 11.57 -2.30 11.62
CA MET A 350 12.79 -2.58 12.38
C MET A 350 13.74 -3.50 11.58
N MET A 351 14.89 -3.86 12.15
CA MET A 351 15.79 -4.88 11.59
C MET A 351 15.61 -6.20 12.30
N MET A 352 15.81 -7.30 11.57
CA MET A 352 15.94 -8.64 12.14
C MET A 352 17.28 -9.24 11.68
N GLY A 353 18.02 -9.81 12.61
CA GLY A 353 19.39 -10.24 12.40
C GLY A 353 19.65 -11.66 12.86
N LEU A 354 20.64 -12.29 12.24
CA LEU A 354 21.12 -13.61 12.60
C LEU A 354 22.65 -13.68 12.44
N GLY A 355 23.32 -14.32 13.41
CA GLY A 355 24.78 -14.40 13.50
C GLY A 355 25.45 -13.07 13.88
N GLY A 356 26.78 -13.03 13.88
CA GLY A 356 27.55 -11.86 14.29
C GLY A 356 27.92 -11.89 15.78
N ASN A 357 29.22 -11.73 16.04
CA ASN A 357 29.89 -12.05 17.30
C ASN A 357 29.69 -11.02 18.46
N LEU A 358 28.63 -10.18 18.47
CA LEU A 358 28.52 -9.08 19.46
C LEU A 358 27.82 -9.47 20.77
N ILE A 359 26.76 -10.30 20.70
CA ILE A 359 25.83 -10.55 21.82
C ILE A 359 25.79 -12.02 22.26
N GLN A 360 26.43 -12.94 21.51
CA GLN A 360 26.27 -14.40 21.63
C GLN A 360 26.47 -15.01 23.05
N ASP A 361 27.09 -14.31 24.02
CA ASP A 361 27.34 -14.85 25.37
C ASP A 361 26.56 -14.17 26.52
N GLN A 362 25.95 -12.98 26.32
CA GLN A 362 25.51 -12.17 27.48
C GLN A 362 24.00 -12.22 27.77
N PHE A 363 23.14 -12.56 26.81
CA PHE A 363 21.69 -12.44 27.00
C PHE A 363 20.83 -13.58 26.41
N SER A 364 21.42 -14.65 25.86
CA SER A 364 20.68 -15.79 25.29
C SER A 364 19.84 -16.54 26.34
N GLN A 365 18.58 -16.15 26.48
CA GLN A 365 17.51 -17.00 27.00
C GLN A 365 16.31 -16.96 26.04
N ARG A 366 15.97 -18.14 25.50
CA ARG A 366 14.65 -18.59 25.03
C ARG A 366 14.07 -18.18 23.67
N GLY A 367 14.73 -17.39 22.81
CA GLY A 367 14.41 -17.40 21.36
C GLY A 367 14.85 -16.17 20.54
N GLY A 368 15.33 -15.12 21.19
CA GLY A 368 15.99 -13.98 20.55
C GLY A 368 16.20 -12.84 21.54
N THR A 369 16.76 -11.73 21.10
CA THR A 369 16.85 -10.51 21.92
C THR A 369 16.78 -9.28 21.03
N THR A 370 15.87 -8.36 21.35
CA THR A 370 15.87 -7.03 20.73
C THR A 370 16.88 -6.10 21.39
N TRP A 371 17.73 -5.53 20.55
CA TRP A 371 18.79 -4.61 20.91
C TRP A 371 18.65 -3.31 20.11
N GLY A 372 18.19 -2.25 20.78
CA GLY A 372 17.77 -1.02 20.10
C GLY A 372 16.71 -1.35 19.05
N ASP A 373 17.00 -1.13 17.78
CA ASP A 373 16.08 -1.39 16.66
C ASP A 373 16.36 -2.69 15.88
N THR A 374 17.15 -3.60 16.45
CA THR A 374 17.48 -4.90 15.84
C THR A 374 17.00 -6.06 16.71
N PHE A 375 16.14 -6.91 16.17
CA PHE A 375 15.82 -8.20 16.77
C PHE A 375 16.86 -9.25 16.33
N MET A 376 17.69 -9.72 17.27
CA MET A 376 18.66 -10.79 17.01
C MET A 376 18.04 -12.15 17.33
N VAL A 377 17.86 -12.98 16.31
CA VAL A 377 17.31 -14.33 16.44
C VAL A 377 18.34 -15.25 17.11
N ASN A 378 17.91 -16.03 18.10
CA ASN A 378 18.80 -16.95 18.82
C ASN A 378 18.82 -18.34 18.17
N LEU A 379 19.58 -18.48 17.07
CA LEU A 379 19.97 -19.77 16.49
C LEU A 379 21.51 -19.85 16.53
N ASP A 380 22.05 -20.97 17.02
CA ASP A 380 23.48 -21.15 17.22
C ASP A 380 24.19 -21.38 15.88
N ASP A 381 25.22 -20.56 15.62
CA ASP A 381 26.19 -20.67 14.50
C ASP A 381 25.64 -21.28 13.19
N PRO A 382 24.61 -20.66 12.56
CA PRO A 382 24.14 -21.13 11.27
C PRO A 382 25.27 -21.00 10.23
N ASP A 383 25.52 -22.08 9.48
CA ASP A 383 26.55 -22.12 8.43
C ASP A 383 26.37 -21.01 7.38
N ASP A 384 25.12 -20.61 7.13
CA ASP A 384 24.74 -19.49 6.26
C ASP A 384 23.59 -18.68 6.90
N PRO A 385 23.91 -17.58 7.61
CA PRO A 385 22.90 -16.74 8.25
C PRO A 385 21.90 -16.12 7.26
N ALA A 386 22.33 -15.81 6.02
CA ALA A 386 21.42 -15.27 5.01
C ALA A 386 20.39 -16.32 4.59
N GLN A 387 20.85 -17.56 4.36
CA GLN A 387 19.96 -18.66 3.99
C GLN A 387 18.95 -18.98 5.10
N GLN A 388 19.40 -18.97 6.35
CA GLN A 388 18.50 -19.22 7.48
C GLN A 388 17.46 -18.10 7.66
N LEU A 389 17.82 -16.83 7.43
CA LEU A 389 16.87 -15.71 7.39
C LEU A 389 15.84 -15.88 6.27
N ARG A 390 16.25 -16.34 5.07
CA ARG A 390 15.32 -16.64 3.96
C ARG A 390 14.31 -17.70 4.36
N GLU A 391 14.77 -18.80 4.92
CA GLU A 391 13.90 -19.92 5.31
C GLU A 391 12.90 -19.51 6.39
N MET A 392 13.35 -18.73 7.37
CA MET A 392 12.49 -18.20 8.42
C MET A 392 11.42 -17.25 7.85
N VAL A 393 11.83 -16.24 7.09
CA VAL A 393 10.91 -15.27 6.48
C VAL A 393 9.91 -15.95 5.55
N THR A 394 10.37 -16.77 4.60
CA THR A 394 9.48 -17.46 3.65
C THR A 394 8.51 -18.40 4.36
N SER A 395 8.87 -18.95 5.52
CA SER A 395 7.95 -19.79 6.29
C SER A 395 6.86 -19.01 7.05
N GLY A 396 7.03 -17.70 7.25
CA GLY A 396 6.14 -16.87 8.07
C GLY A 396 6.13 -17.25 9.55
N ARG A 397 7.10 -18.04 10.04
CA ARG A 397 7.11 -18.58 11.40
C ARG A 397 8.40 -18.24 12.13
N ALA A 398 8.31 -18.14 13.46
CA ALA A 398 9.48 -18.13 14.32
C ALA A 398 10.18 -19.49 14.27
N TRP A 399 11.52 -19.47 14.28
CA TRP A 399 12.35 -20.66 14.28
C TRP A 399 13.08 -20.82 15.60
N TYR A 400 13.27 -22.07 16.00
CA TYR A 400 13.87 -22.43 17.27
C TYR A 400 14.94 -23.49 17.07
N GLU A 401 15.91 -23.50 17.96
CA GLU A 401 16.89 -24.56 18.07
C GLU A 401 16.77 -25.21 19.46
N GLY A 402 16.85 -26.54 19.49
CA GLY A 402 16.96 -27.30 20.74
C GLY A 402 18.31 -27.99 20.80
N ASP A 403 18.82 -28.26 22.00
CA ASP A 403 20.16 -28.85 22.23
C ASP A 403 20.52 -29.96 21.21
N GLY A 404 21.39 -29.63 20.25
CA GLY A 404 21.92 -30.56 19.25
C GLY A 404 20.95 -30.96 18.13
N GLN A 405 19.85 -30.24 17.93
CA GLN A 405 18.94 -30.41 16.78
C GLN A 405 19.08 -29.23 15.82
N PRO A 406 18.92 -29.46 14.49
CA PRO A 406 18.85 -28.36 13.54
C PRO A 406 17.71 -27.38 13.87
N ALA A 407 17.89 -26.12 13.47
CA ALA A 407 16.85 -25.11 13.52
C ALA A 407 15.57 -25.61 12.83
N HIS A 408 14.42 -25.39 13.46
CA HIS A 408 13.13 -25.83 12.96
C HIS A 408 12.05 -24.78 13.18
N PRO A 409 11.04 -24.68 12.29
CA PRO A 409 9.93 -23.77 12.48
C PRO A 409 9.07 -24.21 13.66
N GLY A 410 8.70 -23.25 14.52
CA GLY A 410 7.69 -23.45 15.56
C GLY A 410 6.27 -23.18 15.06
N ASN A 411 5.35 -22.91 15.99
CA ASN A 411 3.96 -22.54 15.68
C ASN A 411 3.69 -21.03 15.80
N LEU A 412 4.64 -20.26 16.33
CA LEU A 412 4.49 -18.82 16.50
C LEU A 412 4.65 -18.14 15.13
N ASP A 413 3.68 -17.29 14.80
CA ASP A 413 3.69 -16.44 13.63
C ASP A 413 4.83 -15.40 13.72
N LEU A 414 5.58 -15.22 12.64
CA LEU A 414 6.75 -14.34 12.62
C LEU A 414 6.35 -12.87 12.79
N ASP A 415 5.25 -12.42 12.19
CA ASP A 415 4.79 -11.03 12.33
C ASP A 415 4.34 -10.75 13.77
N ARG A 416 3.71 -11.73 14.43
CA ARG A 416 3.40 -11.63 15.86
C ARG A 416 4.66 -11.51 16.72
N LEU A 417 5.68 -12.32 16.45
CA LEU A 417 6.98 -12.20 17.13
C LEU A 417 7.58 -10.81 16.89
N LEU A 418 7.66 -10.37 15.63
CA LEU A 418 8.22 -9.06 15.29
C LEU A 418 7.43 -7.90 15.89
N HIS A 419 6.13 -8.01 16.05
CA HIS A 419 5.32 -7.00 16.75
C HIS A 419 5.67 -6.92 18.24
N HIS A 420 5.91 -8.06 18.89
CA HIS A 420 6.40 -8.11 20.27
C HIS A 420 7.80 -7.48 20.39
N GLU A 421 8.70 -7.84 19.48
CA GLU A 421 10.08 -7.32 19.46
C GLU A 421 10.15 -5.82 19.15
N GLU A 422 9.27 -5.31 18.29
CA GLU A 422 9.13 -3.89 18.02
C GLU A 422 8.77 -3.10 19.28
N ARG A 423 7.99 -3.68 20.19
CA ARG A 423 7.69 -3.07 21.50
C ARG A 423 8.90 -3.00 22.40
N HIS A 424 9.79 -3.99 22.38
CA HIS A 424 11.09 -3.89 23.06
C HIS A 424 11.95 -2.77 22.46
N SER A 425 11.95 -2.60 21.13
CA SER A 425 12.63 -1.47 20.49
C SER A 425 12.11 -0.11 20.98
N GLN A 426 10.79 0.01 21.18
CA GLN A 426 10.21 1.21 21.79
C GLN A 426 10.67 1.43 23.24
N GLN A 427 10.80 0.37 24.03
CA GLN A 427 11.30 0.48 25.41
C GLN A 427 12.75 0.99 25.43
N TRP A 428 13.60 0.48 24.52
CA TRP A 428 14.97 0.98 24.34
C TRP A 428 15.01 2.48 24.04
N ALA A 429 14.17 2.94 23.11
CA ALA A 429 14.09 4.36 22.73
C ALA A 429 13.65 5.24 23.93
N ASN A 430 12.67 4.77 24.71
CA ASN A 430 12.14 5.51 25.86
C ASN A 430 13.10 5.57 27.06
N GLU A 431 13.79 4.47 27.37
CA GLU A 431 14.69 4.39 28.54
C GLU A 431 16.10 4.92 28.23
N GLY A 432 16.53 4.78 26.98
CA GLY A 432 17.88 5.10 26.51
C GLY A 432 18.90 4.01 26.89
N TYR A 433 19.90 3.85 26.03
CA TYR A 433 20.89 2.76 26.04
C TYR A 433 21.40 2.37 27.44
N THR A 434 21.89 3.33 28.24
CA THR A 434 22.49 3.04 29.55
C THR A 434 21.48 2.60 30.61
N LYS A 435 20.24 3.13 30.59
CA LYS A 435 19.23 2.79 31.60
C LYS A 435 18.57 1.46 31.29
N TYR A 436 18.30 1.18 30.02
CA TYR A 436 17.69 -0.09 29.61
C TYR A 436 18.64 -1.27 29.86
N VAL A 437 19.92 -1.14 29.53
CA VAL A 437 20.94 -2.14 29.91
C VAL A 437 20.94 -2.37 31.44
N THR A 438 20.71 -1.33 32.24
CA THR A 438 20.68 -1.45 33.70
C THR A 438 19.38 -2.11 34.21
N SER A 439 18.22 -1.80 33.63
CA SER A 439 16.92 -2.41 33.99
C SER A 439 16.84 -3.87 33.54
N TYR A 440 17.26 -4.17 32.31
CA TYR A 440 17.31 -5.53 31.75
C TYR A 440 18.25 -6.45 32.53
N ILE A 441 19.46 -5.99 32.86
CA ILE A 441 20.40 -6.72 33.73
C ILE A 441 19.81 -6.90 35.14
N TRP A 442 19.09 -5.91 35.67
CA TRP A 442 18.48 -5.98 37.00
C TRP A 442 17.31 -6.97 37.05
N GLU A 443 16.51 -7.08 36.00
CA GLU A 443 15.41 -8.06 35.89
C GLU A 443 15.94 -9.49 35.74
N GLN A 444 16.99 -9.71 34.93
CA GLN A 444 17.69 -11.00 34.87
C GLN A 444 18.28 -11.43 36.22
N ILE A 445 18.78 -10.49 37.02
CA ILE A 445 19.35 -10.76 38.36
C ILE A 445 18.26 -11.04 39.40
N THR A 446 17.09 -10.43 39.28
CA THR A 446 16.01 -10.50 40.29
C THR A 446 14.90 -11.49 39.96
N GLY A 447 14.87 -12.03 38.74
CA GLY A 447 13.84 -12.96 38.27
C GLY A 447 12.47 -12.29 38.06
N GLY A 448 12.47 -10.99 37.76
CA GLY A 448 11.26 -10.22 37.42
C GLY A 448 10.89 -10.35 35.94
N ASN A 449 9.62 -10.10 35.62
CA ASN A 449 9.03 -10.24 34.29
C ASN A 449 8.38 -8.92 33.79
N GLN A 450 8.73 -7.76 34.36
CA GLN A 450 7.97 -6.52 34.13
C GLN A 450 8.17 -5.97 32.71
N THR A 451 9.40 -5.97 32.17
CA THR A 451 9.66 -5.56 30.78
C THR A 451 8.93 -6.41 29.75
N GLU A 452 8.88 -7.71 30.01
CA GLU A 452 8.22 -8.72 29.21
C GLU A 452 6.67 -8.66 29.36
N GLU A 453 6.13 -8.35 30.55
CA GLU A 453 4.69 -8.09 30.79
C GLU A 453 4.24 -6.81 30.08
N ASP A 454 5.05 -5.77 30.14
CA ASP A 454 4.81 -4.52 29.44
C ASP A 454 4.94 -4.67 27.91
N ALA A 455 5.62 -5.72 27.44
CA ALA A 455 5.73 -6.14 26.03
C ALA A 455 4.72 -7.24 25.63
N GLY A 456 3.94 -7.82 26.57
CA GLY A 456 2.82 -8.73 26.28
C GLY A 456 2.92 -10.18 26.78
N LEU A 457 3.70 -10.48 27.83
CA LEU A 457 4.01 -11.83 28.32
C LEU A 457 2.83 -12.83 28.48
N SER A 458 1.58 -12.39 28.64
CA SER A 458 0.43 -13.33 28.73
C SER A 458 0.07 -14.00 27.41
N ASP A 459 0.67 -13.56 26.32
CA ASP A 459 0.40 -14.00 24.97
C ASP A 459 1.28 -15.19 24.51
N GLY A 460 2.30 -15.54 25.30
CA GLY A 460 3.26 -16.59 24.98
C GLY A 460 4.40 -16.11 24.09
N GLY A 461 5.06 -15.00 24.47
CA GLY A 461 6.31 -14.49 23.88
C GLY A 461 7.45 -15.51 23.70
N TYR A 462 7.25 -16.76 24.13
CA TYR A 462 7.92 -17.97 23.62
C TYR A 462 6.99 -19.18 23.59
#